data_AF-A0A366ML46-F1
#
_entry.id   AF-A0A366ML46-F1
#
_cell.length_a   1.000
_cell.length_b   1.000
_cell.length_c   1.000
_cell.angle_alpha   90.00
_cell.angle_beta   90.00
_cell.angle_gamma   90.00
#
_symmetry.space_group_name_H-M   'P 1'
#
loop_
_entity.id
_entity.type
_entity.pdbx_description
1 polymer ?
#
loop_
_entity_poly.entity_id
_entity_poly.type
_entity_poly.pdbx_seq_one_letter_code
_entity_poly.pdbx_strand_id
1 'polypeptide(L)'
;MSKIINEMCNKYKCVSIFGAGSLGFKAYEYLTNCGVKVDNFYDNDKSKHNSIFCECEVLNPELILQNKPLLVIASTWENQIVEQLKDMNYENYTFIDILGFEADYKIWKKNRIASDLNLEFFQKNTKNLLKWNVPKLIKNSNEIWAKELLKIYERDISFPASLSPVAGELYRSLVLNIAPKIIVEIGIFMGASTLWAASALKDLEIDGKIYSIDLFNNKKIDENHFEYVKNIMKSAEVSDIVNLFQLNSYIDFEKFIPNLSSKKIDFLFIDGDHTPRGATLDFLKFNDYLAVGGYIMLHDIFPEYCGWEGPAFIIEQYIKNSENFELCQIYTTPNNYGLAVIRKIK
;
A
#
# COMPACT_ATOMS: atom_id res chain seq x y z
N MET A 1 -6.09 20.68 -9.46
CA MET A 1 -6.07 21.78 -8.45
C MET A 1 -7.47 21.92 -7.89
N SER A 2 -7.69 21.58 -6.61
CA SER A 2 -9.06 21.55 -6.08
C SER A 2 -9.54 22.97 -5.74
N LYS A 3 -10.74 23.30 -6.20
CA LYS A 3 -11.43 24.59 -5.97
C LYS A 3 -11.51 24.96 -4.48
N ILE A 4 -11.61 23.94 -3.63
CA ILE A 4 -11.71 24.04 -2.16
C ILE A 4 -10.43 24.66 -1.56
N ILE A 5 -9.25 24.30 -2.06
CA ILE A 5 -7.99 24.79 -1.52
C ILE A 5 -7.77 26.26 -1.89
N ASN A 6 -8.09 26.67 -3.12
CA ASN A 6 -8.02 28.07 -3.52
C ASN A 6 -8.99 28.93 -2.70
N GLU A 7 -10.19 28.42 -2.40
CA GLU A 7 -11.15 29.09 -1.51
C GLU A 7 -10.63 29.19 -0.07
N MET A 8 -9.98 28.14 0.45
CA MET A 8 -9.32 28.19 1.77
C MET A 8 -8.18 29.20 1.82
N CYS A 9 -7.27 29.18 0.85
CA CYS A 9 -6.11 30.08 0.81
C CYS A 9 -6.54 31.55 0.66
N ASN A 10 -7.64 31.81 -0.02
CA ASN A 10 -8.24 33.15 -0.11
C ASN A 10 -8.95 33.59 1.18
N LYS A 11 -9.46 32.63 1.98
CA LYS A 11 -10.25 32.91 3.19
C LYS A 11 -9.41 32.97 4.47
N TYR A 12 -8.34 32.18 4.57
CA TYR A 12 -7.54 32.03 5.78
C TYR A 12 -6.08 32.38 5.50
N LYS A 13 -5.57 33.41 6.18
CA LYS A 13 -4.16 33.83 6.08
C LYS A 13 -3.22 33.07 7.02
N CYS A 14 -3.78 32.34 7.99
CA CYS A 14 -3.03 31.60 8.99
C CYS A 14 -3.78 30.32 9.40
N VAL A 15 -3.06 29.20 9.51
CA VAL A 15 -3.59 27.89 9.91
C VAL A 15 -2.60 27.15 10.82
N SER A 16 -3.05 26.08 11.48
CA SER A 16 -2.17 25.12 12.16
C SER A 16 -2.32 23.74 11.53
N ILE A 17 -1.28 22.91 11.59
CA ILE A 17 -1.30 21.57 10.98
C ILE A 17 -1.37 20.50 12.06
N PHE A 18 -2.26 19.50 11.93
CA PHE A 18 -2.24 18.30 12.77
C PHE A 18 -1.49 17.17 12.06
N GLY A 19 -0.33 16.82 12.59
CA GLY A 19 0.59 15.79 12.10
C GLY A 19 1.95 16.39 11.76
N ALA A 20 2.93 16.26 12.66
CA ALA A 20 4.32 16.67 12.44
C ALA A 20 5.13 15.50 11.85
N GLY A 21 4.75 15.08 10.65
CA GLY A 21 5.38 13.98 9.90
C GLY A 21 5.58 14.33 8.43
N SER A 22 5.86 13.32 7.59
CA SER A 22 6.10 13.53 6.16
C SER A 22 4.93 14.21 5.43
N LEU A 23 3.69 13.89 5.80
CA LEU A 23 2.49 14.56 5.28
C LEU A 23 2.38 16.00 5.80
N GLY A 24 2.70 16.23 7.07
CA GLY A 24 2.77 17.57 7.65
C GLY A 24 3.78 18.48 6.95
N PHE A 25 4.96 17.95 6.61
CA PHE A 25 5.97 18.68 5.84
C PHE A 25 5.43 19.11 4.47
N LYS A 26 4.84 18.16 3.72
CA LYS A 26 4.25 18.48 2.41
C LYS A 26 3.09 19.47 2.51
N ALA A 27 2.26 19.34 3.55
CA ALA A 27 1.19 20.27 3.86
C ALA A 27 1.72 21.69 4.09
N TYR A 28 2.80 21.80 4.88
CA TYR A 28 3.46 23.05 5.17
C TYR A 28 4.06 23.71 3.93
N GLU A 29 4.81 22.96 3.12
CA GLU A 29 5.39 23.48 1.89
C GLU A 29 4.29 24.01 0.96
N TYR A 30 3.22 23.22 0.81
CA TYR A 30 2.08 23.59 -0.02
C TYR A 30 1.41 24.89 0.46
N LEU A 31 1.04 24.95 1.75
CA LEU A 31 0.36 26.11 2.32
C LEU A 31 1.22 27.38 2.22
N THR A 32 2.52 27.25 2.50
CA THR A 32 3.48 28.35 2.42
C THR A 32 3.63 28.86 0.98
N ASN A 33 3.71 27.96 0.00
CA ASN A 33 3.74 28.33 -1.43
C ASN A 33 2.44 29.02 -1.89
N CYS A 34 1.31 28.72 -1.24
CA CYS A 34 0.04 29.42 -1.46
C CYS A 34 -0.08 30.74 -0.69
N GLY A 35 0.95 31.17 0.04
CA GLY A 35 0.94 32.39 0.85
C GLY A 35 0.14 32.29 2.14
N VAL A 36 -0.20 31.07 2.59
CA VAL A 36 -0.85 30.82 3.89
C VAL A 36 0.23 30.58 4.94
N LYS A 37 0.21 31.35 6.03
CA LYS A 37 1.13 31.14 7.16
C LYS A 37 0.72 29.88 7.95
N VAL A 38 1.69 29.04 8.29
CA VAL A 38 1.52 27.98 9.30
C VAL A 38 2.04 28.49 10.64
N ASP A 39 1.20 28.45 11.68
CA ASP A 39 1.55 29.02 13.00
C ASP A 39 2.22 27.99 13.91
N ASN A 40 1.71 26.76 13.91
CA ASN A 40 2.21 25.65 14.71
C ASN A 40 1.72 24.30 14.16
N PHE A 41 2.38 23.24 14.60
CA PHE A 41 1.94 21.86 14.42
C PHE A 41 1.33 21.33 15.71
N TYR A 42 0.44 20.35 15.58
CA TYR A 42 -0.03 19.50 16.67
C TYR A 42 0.26 18.05 16.32
N ASP A 43 0.73 17.25 17.27
CA ASP A 43 0.99 15.82 17.05
C ASP A 43 0.64 15.02 18.30
N ASN A 44 0.11 13.80 18.16
CA ASN A 44 -0.16 12.95 19.32
C ASN A 44 1.13 12.31 19.89
N ASP A 45 2.21 12.29 19.12
CA ASP A 45 3.51 11.82 19.57
C ASP A 45 4.16 12.83 20.53
N LYS A 46 4.12 12.51 21.83
CA LYS A 46 4.70 13.31 22.91
C LYS A 46 6.20 13.56 22.74
N SER A 47 6.92 12.68 22.04
CA SER A 47 8.35 12.85 21.81
C SER A 47 8.67 14.03 20.89
N LYS A 48 7.69 14.49 20.11
CA LYS A 48 7.83 15.63 19.20
C LYS A 48 7.46 16.97 19.84
N HIS A 49 6.81 16.98 21.00
CA HIS A 49 6.31 18.22 21.60
C HIS A 49 7.44 19.17 22.01
N ASN A 50 7.21 20.47 21.90
CA ASN A 50 8.19 21.55 22.15
C ASN A 50 9.45 21.45 21.27
N SER A 51 9.38 20.73 20.16
CA SER A 51 10.41 20.72 19.12
C SER A 51 10.01 21.63 17.96
N ILE A 52 10.98 21.96 17.10
CA ILE A 52 10.74 22.73 15.89
C ILE A 52 10.65 21.79 14.69
N PHE A 53 9.59 21.95 13.91
CA PHE A 53 9.32 21.24 12.66
C PHE A 53 8.85 22.24 11.60
N CYS A 54 9.52 22.30 10.45
CA CYS A 54 9.26 23.29 9.40
C CYS A 54 9.21 24.74 9.94
N GLU A 55 10.14 25.12 10.81
CA GLU A 55 10.20 26.44 11.47
C GLU A 55 9.04 26.75 12.44
N CYS A 56 8.13 25.80 12.66
CA CYS A 56 7.00 25.92 13.55
C CYS A 56 7.19 25.03 14.78
N GLU A 57 6.65 25.44 15.93
CA GLU A 57 6.63 24.61 17.12
C GLU A 57 5.62 23.47 16.99
N VAL A 58 5.98 22.27 17.47
CA VAL A 58 5.07 21.13 17.60
C VAL A 58 4.47 21.13 19.01
N LEU A 59 3.16 21.30 19.10
CA LEU A 59 2.41 21.48 20.33
C LEU A 59 1.61 20.23 20.71
N ASN A 60 1.28 20.15 22.01
CA ASN A 60 0.32 19.18 22.52
C ASN A 60 -1.09 19.48 21.99
N PRO A 61 -1.82 18.50 21.42
CA PRO A 61 -3.19 18.65 20.95
C PRO A 61 -4.19 19.23 21.97
N GLU A 62 -3.96 19.06 23.27
CA GLU A 62 -4.81 19.69 24.31
C GLU A 62 -4.86 21.22 24.21
N LEU A 63 -3.82 21.85 23.64
CA LEU A 63 -3.73 23.29 23.42
C LEU A 63 -4.61 23.79 22.25
N ILE A 64 -5.20 22.89 21.45
CA ILE A 64 -6.09 23.25 20.33
C ILE A 64 -7.30 24.03 20.83
N LEU A 65 -7.88 23.65 21.98
CA LEU A 65 -9.05 24.32 22.55
C LEU A 65 -8.74 25.74 23.04
N GLN A 66 -7.48 26.02 23.36
CA GLN A 66 -7.02 27.33 23.80
C GLN A 66 -6.79 28.24 22.58
N ASN A 67 -6.08 27.73 21.58
CA ASN A 67 -5.67 28.51 20.40
C ASN A 67 -6.77 28.63 19.33
N LYS A 68 -7.68 27.65 19.28
CA LYS A 68 -8.79 27.52 18.32
C LYS A 68 -8.42 27.80 16.84
N PRO A 69 -7.32 27.23 16.31
CA PRO A 69 -6.88 27.50 14.94
C PRO A 69 -7.78 26.82 13.89
N LEU A 70 -7.83 27.31 12.66
CA LEU A 70 -8.24 26.40 11.58
C LEU A 70 -7.18 25.30 11.47
N LEU A 71 -7.59 24.07 11.76
CA LEU A 71 -6.68 22.94 11.80
C LEU A 71 -6.67 22.20 10.47
N VAL A 72 -5.48 22.02 9.91
CA VAL A 72 -5.25 21.27 8.68
C VAL A 72 -4.72 19.89 9.05
N ILE A 73 -5.55 18.85 8.92
CA ILE A 73 -5.15 17.48 9.24
C ILE A 73 -4.28 16.94 8.09
N ALA A 74 -3.04 16.60 8.41
CA ALA A 74 -2.01 16.14 7.48
C ALA A 74 -1.28 14.92 8.07
N SER A 75 -2.02 13.83 8.28
CA SER A 75 -1.51 12.61 8.93
C SER A 75 -2.14 11.36 8.32
N THR A 76 -1.46 10.23 8.42
CA THR A 76 -2.02 8.90 8.10
C THR A 76 -3.00 8.40 9.18
N TRP A 77 -3.01 9.06 10.34
CA TRP A 77 -3.91 8.77 11.47
C TRP A 77 -5.14 9.67 11.47
N GLU A 78 -5.58 10.12 10.29
CA GLU A 78 -6.63 11.13 10.14
C GLU A 78 -7.94 10.73 10.84
N ASN A 79 -8.34 9.45 10.77
CA ASN A 79 -9.55 8.97 11.42
C ASN A 79 -9.47 9.07 12.95
N GLN A 80 -8.36 8.64 13.54
CA GLN A 80 -8.14 8.73 14.98
C GLN A 80 -8.06 10.18 15.46
N ILE A 81 -7.44 11.06 14.65
CA ILE A 81 -7.38 12.50 14.93
C ILE A 81 -8.79 13.11 14.88
N VAL A 82 -9.61 12.73 13.90
CA VAL A 82 -11.00 13.20 13.80
C VAL A 82 -11.84 12.76 14.99
N GLU A 83 -11.71 11.50 15.42
CA GLU A 83 -12.40 10.99 16.63
C GLU A 83 -11.97 11.78 17.87
N GLN A 84 -10.66 11.98 18.06
CA GLN A 84 -10.12 12.81 19.14
C GLN A 84 -10.69 14.24 19.12
N LEU A 85 -10.74 14.89 17.96
CA LEU A 85 -11.27 16.25 17.84
C LEU A 85 -12.78 16.29 18.15
N LYS A 86 -13.54 15.26 17.77
CA LYS A 86 -14.96 15.13 18.15
C LYS A 86 -15.14 15.00 19.66
N ASP A 87 -14.31 14.18 20.32
CA ASP A 87 -14.33 14.03 21.78
C ASP A 87 -13.97 15.33 22.49
N MET A 88 -13.11 16.15 21.88
CA MET A 88 -12.77 17.50 22.33
C MET A 88 -13.83 18.55 21.98
N ASN A 89 -14.92 18.18 21.29
CA ASN A 89 -15.96 19.08 20.76
C ASN A 89 -15.38 20.18 19.85
N TYR A 90 -14.42 19.80 18.99
CA TYR A 90 -13.72 20.68 18.06
C TYR A 90 -14.07 20.38 16.61
N GLU A 91 -14.67 21.35 15.92
CA GLU A 91 -15.16 21.17 14.55
C GLU A 91 -14.44 22.04 13.51
N ASN A 92 -13.56 22.96 13.94
CA ASN A 92 -12.89 23.90 13.04
C ASN A 92 -11.62 23.30 12.42
N TYR A 93 -11.79 22.24 11.64
CA TYR A 93 -10.71 21.56 10.93
C TYR A 93 -11.06 21.27 9.47
N THR A 94 -10.05 20.97 8.69
CA THR A 94 -10.13 20.56 7.29
C THR A 94 -8.99 19.61 6.98
N PHE A 95 -9.08 18.92 5.86
CA PHE A 95 -8.01 18.06 5.38
C PHE A 95 -7.26 18.81 4.29
N ILE A 96 -5.93 18.78 4.36
CA ILE A 96 -5.16 19.21 3.20
C ILE A 96 -5.13 18.06 2.22
N ASP A 97 -5.72 18.32 1.08
CA ASP A 97 -5.60 17.45 -0.07
C ASP A 97 -4.24 17.72 -0.74
N ILE A 98 -3.16 17.32 -0.05
CA ILE A 98 -1.75 17.59 -0.39
C ILE A 98 -1.42 17.15 -1.82
N LEU A 99 -2.20 16.23 -2.37
CA LEU A 99 -2.00 15.65 -3.69
C LEU A 99 -3.16 15.90 -4.67
N GLY A 100 -4.21 16.64 -4.30
CA GLY A 100 -5.44 16.68 -5.10
C GLY A 100 -6.23 15.36 -5.09
N PHE A 101 -5.77 14.39 -4.30
CA PHE A 101 -6.31 13.06 -4.13
C PHE A 101 -7.78 13.03 -3.76
N GLU A 102 -8.24 13.82 -2.78
CA GLU A 102 -9.63 13.77 -2.31
C GLU A 102 -10.60 14.29 -3.38
N ALA A 103 -10.18 15.32 -4.13
CA ALA A 103 -10.94 15.79 -5.28
C ALA A 103 -10.92 14.79 -6.43
N ASP A 104 -9.75 14.24 -6.76
CA ASP A 104 -9.57 13.27 -7.85
C ASP A 104 -10.30 11.96 -7.55
N TYR A 105 -10.28 11.48 -6.30
CA TYR A 105 -11.02 10.33 -5.83
C TYR A 105 -12.53 10.55 -5.89
N LYS A 106 -13.05 11.71 -5.47
CA LYS A 106 -14.48 12.03 -5.61
C LYS A 106 -14.93 12.07 -7.07
N ILE A 107 -14.12 12.66 -7.94
CA ILE A 107 -14.40 12.71 -9.39
C ILE A 107 -14.37 11.30 -9.97
N TRP A 108 -13.32 10.55 -9.67
CA TRP A 108 -13.14 9.17 -10.10
C TRP A 108 -14.31 8.29 -9.67
N LYS A 109 -14.66 8.30 -8.37
CA LYS A 109 -15.75 7.49 -7.82
C LYS A 109 -17.09 7.81 -8.48
N LYS A 110 -17.38 9.09 -8.71
CA LYS A 110 -18.58 9.50 -9.45
C LYS A 110 -18.59 8.97 -10.89
N ASN A 111 -17.46 9.04 -11.60
CA ASN A 111 -17.36 8.59 -12.99
C ASN A 111 -17.35 7.05 -13.10
N ARG A 112 -16.76 6.34 -12.13
CA ARG A 112 -16.70 4.88 -12.11
C ARG A 112 -18.07 4.25 -11.94
N ILE A 113 -18.89 4.79 -11.03
CA ILE A 113 -20.29 4.37 -10.86
C ILE A 113 -21.05 4.44 -12.20
N ALA A 114 -20.69 5.36 -13.09
CA ALA A 114 -21.28 5.45 -14.42
C ALA A 114 -20.69 4.45 -15.43
N SER A 115 -19.49 3.90 -15.20
CA SER A 115 -18.78 2.97 -16.10
C SER A 115 -18.98 1.48 -15.81
N ASP A 116 -19.53 1.09 -14.66
CA ASP A 116 -19.62 -0.31 -14.20
C ASP A 116 -20.67 -1.19 -14.92
N LEU A 117 -21.20 -0.73 -16.07
CA LEU A 117 -22.31 -1.39 -16.76
C LEU A 117 -21.92 -2.51 -17.76
N ASN A 118 -20.64 -2.88 -17.91
CA ASN A 118 -20.21 -3.79 -19.00
C ASN A 118 -19.31 -4.99 -18.59
N LEU A 119 -19.19 -5.31 -17.30
CA LEU A 119 -18.32 -6.40 -16.82
C LEU A 119 -19.00 -7.78 -16.69
N GLU A 120 -20.26 -7.93 -17.15
CA GLU A 120 -21.01 -9.21 -17.17
C GLU A 120 -20.31 -10.37 -17.91
N PHE A 121 -19.19 -10.13 -18.60
CA PHE A 121 -18.66 -11.04 -19.62
C PHE A 121 -17.86 -12.26 -19.11
N PHE A 122 -17.32 -12.26 -17.87
CA PHE A 122 -16.24 -13.20 -17.53
C PHE A 122 -16.48 -14.19 -16.37
N GLN A 123 -17.49 -14.00 -15.52
CA GLN A 123 -17.77 -14.93 -14.42
C GLN A 123 -18.73 -16.05 -14.87
N LYS A 124 -18.20 -17.19 -15.31
CA LYS A 124 -19.04 -18.37 -15.58
C LYS A 124 -18.67 -19.65 -14.82
N ASN A 125 -17.50 -19.76 -14.20
CA ASN A 125 -17.06 -21.02 -13.59
C ASN A 125 -16.41 -20.91 -12.19
N THR A 126 -16.65 -19.83 -11.45
CA THR A 126 -16.17 -19.71 -10.08
C THR A 126 -17.19 -20.29 -9.10
N LYS A 127 -16.77 -21.25 -8.27
CA LYS A 127 -17.60 -21.81 -7.19
C LYS A 127 -17.55 -20.85 -6.01
N ASN A 128 -18.66 -20.68 -5.28
CA ASN A 128 -18.64 -20.06 -3.95
C ASN A 128 -17.78 -20.93 -3.02
N LEU A 129 -16.50 -20.58 -2.89
CA LEU A 129 -15.56 -21.28 -2.03
C LEU A 129 -15.65 -20.73 -0.60
N LEU A 130 -15.41 -21.62 0.36
CA LEU A 130 -15.26 -21.27 1.78
C LEU A 130 -13.81 -21.46 2.28
N LYS A 131 -12.93 -21.99 1.41
CA LYS A 131 -11.51 -22.21 1.66
C LYS A 131 -10.75 -22.33 0.34
N TRP A 132 -9.43 -22.18 0.38
CA TRP A 132 -8.60 -22.41 -0.80
C TRP A 132 -8.61 -23.87 -1.23
N ASN A 133 -8.80 -24.10 -2.54
CA ASN A 133 -8.50 -25.39 -3.14
C ASN A 133 -7.11 -25.35 -3.74
N VAL A 134 -6.13 -25.90 -3.01
CA VAL A 134 -4.74 -25.95 -3.51
C VAL A 134 -4.62 -26.96 -4.67
N PRO A 135 -3.98 -26.61 -5.80
CA PRO A 135 -3.74 -27.50 -6.93
C PRO A 135 -3.00 -28.78 -6.55
N LYS A 136 -3.25 -29.86 -7.29
CA LYS A 136 -2.59 -31.15 -7.07
C LYS A 136 -1.06 -31.05 -7.19
N LEU A 137 -0.58 -30.17 -8.08
CA LEU A 137 0.85 -29.93 -8.28
C LEU A 137 1.53 -29.54 -6.97
N ILE A 138 0.93 -28.62 -6.22
CA ILE A 138 1.45 -28.15 -4.93
C ILE A 138 1.18 -29.17 -3.83
N LYS A 139 -0.04 -29.74 -3.75
CA LYS A 139 -0.40 -30.75 -2.74
C LYS A 139 0.52 -31.98 -2.74
N ASN A 140 0.97 -32.39 -3.93
CA ASN A 140 1.79 -33.59 -4.10
C ASN A 140 3.29 -33.28 -4.21
N SER A 141 3.68 -32.01 -4.09
CA SER A 141 5.08 -31.61 -4.21
C SER A 141 5.89 -32.08 -3.00
N ASN A 142 7.11 -32.54 -3.24
CA ASN A 142 8.07 -32.85 -2.18
C ASN A 142 8.91 -31.64 -1.78
N GLU A 143 8.81 -30.54 -2.52
CA GLU A 143 9.55 -29.30 -2.28
C GLU A 143 9.21 -28.70 -0.93
N ILE A 144 10.24 -28.18 -0.24
CA ILE A 144 10.10 -27.63 1.11
C ILE A 144 9.20 -26.39 1.09
N TRP A 145 9.41 -25.48 0.13
CA TRP A 145 8.57 -24.29 -0.03
C TRP A 145 7.10 -24.64 -0.29
N ALA A 146 6.81 -25.72 -1.04
CA ALA A 146 5.45 -26.14 -1.33
C ALA A 146 4.75 -26.68 -0.08
N LYS A 147 5.48 -27.40 0.79
CA LYS A 147 4.97 -27.88 2.08
C LYS A 147 4.64 -26.72 3.03
N GLU A 148 5.49 -25.68 3.08
CA GLU A 148 5.19 -24.49 3.89
C GLU A 148 4.00 -23.69 3.33
N LEU A 149 3.86 -23.57 2.00
CA LEU A 149 2.66 -22.98 1.38
C LEU A 149 1.38 -23.73 1.75
N LEU A 150 1.41 -25.07 1.77
CA LEU A 150 0.26 -25.88 2.18
C LEU A 150 -0.17 -25.54 3.61
N LYS A 151 0.77 -25.42 4.55
CA LYS A 151 0.47 -25.02 5.93
C LYS A 151 -0.20 -23.64 6.02
N ILE A 152 0.23 -22.68 5.19
CA ILE A 152 -0.41 -21.36 5.12
C ILE A 152 -1.86 -21.52 4.64
N TYR A 153 -2.07 -22.22 3.53
CA TYR A 153 -3.38 -22.39 2.91
C TYR A 153 -4.35 -23.28 3.71
N GLU A 154 -3.85 -24.10 4.64
CA GLU A 154 -4.66 -24.87 5.59
C GLU A 154 -5.28 -24.00 6.69
N ARG A 155 -4.72 -22.81 6.95
CA ARG A 155 -5.28 -21.89 7.93
C ARG A 155 -6.48 -21.16 7.34
N ASP A 156 -7.61 -21.19 8.04
CA ASP A 156 -8.86 -20.58 7.59
C ASP A 156 -8.71 -19.09 7.24
N ILE A 157 -7.91 -18.35 8.02
CA ILE A 157 -7.67 -16.92 7.81
C ILE A 157 -6.93 -16.61 6.50
N SER A 158 -6.28 -17.61 5.88
CA SER A 158 -5.69 -17.42 4.56
C SER A 158 -6.76 -17.20 3.51
N PHE A 159 -7.98 -17.73 3.68
CA PHE A 159 -9.09 -17.53 2.75
C PHE A 159 -10.01 -16.39 3.23
N PRO A 160 -10.41 -15.44 2.36
CA PRO A 160 -9.90 -15.20 1.00
C PRO A 160 -8.72 -14.20 0.99
N ALA A 161 -8.12 -13.89 2.14
CA ALA A 161 -7.20 -12.76 2.31
C ALA A 161 -5.81 -12.95 1.68
N SER A 162 -5.27 -14.17 1.62
CA SER A 162 -4.00 -14.46 0.95
C SER A 162 -4.20 -14.62 -0.55
N LEU A 163 -3.17 -14.29 -1.34
CA LEU A 163 -3.14 -14.61 -2.77
C LEU A 163 -3.53 -16.08 -3.00
N SER A 164 -4.53 -16.31 -3.86
CA SER A 164 -5.04 -17.66 -4.12
C SER A 164 -3.92 -18.58 -4.65
N PRO A 165 -3.96 -19.90 -4.42
CA PRO A 165 -2.92 -20.80 -4.91
C PRO A 165 -2.67 -20.71 -6.43
N VAL A 166 -3.73 -20.51 -7.22
CA VAL A 166 -3.62 -20.41 -8.68
C VAL A 166 -3.05 -19.05 -9.11
N ALA A 167 -3.41 -17.97 -8.42
CA ALA A 167 -2.80 -16.66 -8.63
C ALA A 167 -1.32 -16.66 -8.19
N GLY A 168 -0.98 -17.41 -7.14
CA GLY A 168 0.40 -17.67 -6.71
C GLY A 168 1.22 -18.42 -7.76
N GLU A 169 0.66 -19.44 -8.43
CA GLU A 169 1.31 -20.11 -9.56
C GLU A 169 1.58 -19.15 -10.73
N LEU A 170 0.63 -18.25 -11.03
CA LEU A 170 0.82 -17.19 -12.02
C LEU A 170 1.95 -16.25 -11.60
N TYR A 171 1.96 -15.79 -10.34
CA TYR A 171 3.01 -14.90 -9.83
C TYR A 171 4.39 -15.57 -9.89
N ARG A 172 4.51 -16.81 -9.42
CA ARG A 172 5.75 -17.61 -9.53
C ARG A 172 6.20 -17.72 -10.99
N SER A 173 5.26 -17.96 -11.92
CA SER A 173 5.56 -18.05 -13.35
C SER A 173 6.05 -16.72 -13.93
N LEU A 174 5.49 -15.58 -13.49
CA LEU A 174 6.00 -14.26 -13.87
C LEU A 174 7.44 -14.05 -13.39
N VAL A 175 7.73 -14.37 -12.13
CA VAL A 175 9.09 -14.25 -11.57
C VAL A 175 10.08 -15.13 -12.33
N LEU A 176 9.72 -16.37 -12.66
CA LEU A 176 10.56 -17.28 -13.47
C LEU A 176 10.87 -16.71 -14.86
N ASN A 177 9.91 -16.07 -15.53
CA ASN A 177 10.10 -15.54 -16.88
C ASN A 177 10.79 -14.17 -16.91
N ILE A 178 10.59 -13.35 -15.88
CA ILE A 178 11.21 -12.03 -15.76
C ILE A 178 12.64 -12.14 -15.22
N ALA A 179 12.89 -13.13 -14.35
CA ALA A 179 14.15 -13.31 -13.62
C ALA A 179 14.64 -12.02 -12.90
N PRO A 180 13.79 -11.38 -12.06
CA PRO A 180 14.14 -10.13 -11.39
C PRO A 180 15.25 -10.35 -10.35
N LYS A 181 16.18 -9.38 -10.23
CA LYS A 181 17.20 -9.39 -9.16
C LYS A 181 16.68 -8.74 -7.89
N ILE A 182 15.84 -7.72 -8.01
CA ILE A 182 15.26 -7.01 -6.87
C ILE A 182 13.74 -7.07 -6.96
N ILE A 183 13.13 -7.84 -6.05
CA ILE A 183 11.69 -7.85 -5.81
C ILE A 183 11.42 -7.04 -4.55
N VAL A 184 10.48 -6.09 -4.61
CA VAL A 184 9.92 -5.43 -3.43
C VAL A 184 8.44 -5.80 -3.32
N GLU A 185 8.01 -6.23 -2.15
CA GLU A 185 6.63 -6.58 -1.85
C GLU A 185 6.13 -5.74 -0.67
N ILE A 186 4.96 -5.12 -0.83
CA ILE A 186 4.30 -4.32 0.20
C ILE A 186 2.98 -4.99 0.55
N GLY A 187 2.84 -5.40 1.81
CA GLY A 187 1.74 -6.26 2.25
C GLY A 187 2.09 -7.74 2.11
N ILE A 188 2.37 -8.38 3.24
CA ILE A 188 2.87 -9.77 3.29
C ILE A 188 1.81 -10.69 3.88
N PHE A 189 1.06 -10.20 4.86
CA PHE A 189 0.11 -11.00 5.62
C PHE A 189 0.81 -12.30 6.10
N MET A 190 0.34 -13.48 5.71
CA MET A 190 0.93 -14.76 6.15
C MET A 190 2.22 -15.17 5.40
N GLY A 191 2.64 -14.43 4.37
CA GLY A 191 3.85 -14.71 3.58
C GLY A 191 3.66 -15.66 2.39
N ALA A 192 2.43 -15.92 1.95
CA ALA A 192 2.16 -16.83 0.83
C ALA A 192 2.78 -16.34 -0.48
N SER A 193 2.52 -15.09 -0.86
CA SER A 193 3.06 -14.46 -2.07
C SER A 193 4.58 -14.32 -2.03
N THR A 194 5.14 -13.93 -0.88
CA THR A 194 6.60 -13.91 -0.66
C THR A 194 7.23 -15.27 -0.97
N LEU A 195 6.61 -16.34 -0.46
CA LEU A 195 7.13 -17.69 -0.63
C LEU A 195 7.01 -18.19 -2.09
N TRP A 196 5.95 -17.81 -2.80
CA TRP A 196 5.84 -18.04 -4.24
C TRP A 196 6.98 -17.38 -5.02
N ALA A 197 7.27 -16.11 -4.76
CA ALA A 197 8.37 -15.40 -5.41
C ALA A 197 9.74 -16.01 -5.03
N ALA A 198 9.95 -16.32 -3.75
CA ALA A 198 11.19 -16.91 -3.26
C ALA A 198 11.47 -18.27 -3.90
N SER A 199 10.43 -19.10 -4.08
CA SER A 199 10.56 -20.39 -4.76
C SER A 199 11.03 -20.23 -6.21
N ALA A 200 10.53 -19.23 -6.94
CA ALA A 200 10.98 -18.96 -8.31
C ALA A 200 12.44 -18.51 -8.36
N LEU A 201 12.87 -17.62 -7.45
CA LEU A 201 14.26 -17.16 -7.41
C LEU A 201 15.24 -18.28 -7.07
N LYS A 202 14.86 -19.21 -6.16
CA LYS A 202 15.65 -20.42 -5.87
C LYS A 202 15.83 -21.28 -7.12
N ASP A 203 14.74 -21.55 -7.85
CA ASP A 203 14.79 -22.38 -9.06
C ASP A 203 15.57 -21.74 -10.21
N LEU A 204 15.63 -20.40 -10.26
CA LEU A 204 16.45 -19.67 -11.22
C LEU A 204 17.95 -19.70 -10.90
N GLU A 205 18.33 -20.04 -9.67
CA GLU A 205 19.72 -20.04 -9.21
C GLU A 205 20.45 -18.69 -9.46
N ILE A 206 19.72 -17.57 -9.34
CA ILE A 206 20.26 -16.21 -9.50
C ILE A 206 20.47 -15.52 -8.15
N ASP A 207 21.38 -14.54 -8.10
CA ASP A 207 21.54 -13.63 -6.96
C ASP A 207 20.41 -12.59 -6.90
N GLY A 208 19.20 -13.09 -6.66
CA GLY A 208 17.98 -12.32 -6.45
C GLY A 208 17.71 -12.09 -4.96
N LYS A 209 17.14 -10.93 -4.64
CA LYS A 209 16.71 -10.54 -3.30
C LYS A 209 15.25 -10.11 -3.31
N ILE A 210 14.53 -10.53 -2.28
CA ILE A 210 13.17 -10.09 -1.99
C ILE A 210 13.23 -9.22 -0.75
N TYR A 211 12.62 -8.05 -0.84
CA TYR A 211 12.44 -7.12 0.26
C TYR A 211 10.95 -7.00 0.52
N SER A 212 10.49 -7.62 1.60
CA SER A 212 9.07 -7.65 1.93
C SER A 212 8.81 -6.72 3.12
N ILE A 213 7.85 -5.80 2.96
CA ILE A 213 7.51 -4.73 3.90
C ILE A 213 6.08 -4.94 4.42
N ASP A 214 5.92 -5.02 5.74
CA ASP A 214 4.62 -5.12 6.41
C ASP A 214 4.71 -4.52 7.83
N LEU A 215 3.57 -4.18 8.44
CA LEU A 215 3.51 -3.77 9.85
C LEU A 215 3.61 -4.95 10.82
N PHE A 216 3.30 -6.15 10.34
CA PHE A 216 3.24 -7.40 11.10
C PHE A 216 2.43 -7.29 12.40
N ASN A 217 1.25 -6.66 12.34
CA ASN A 217 0.44 -6.35 13.52
C ASN A 217 -0.90 -7.11 13.58
N ASN A 218 -1.14 -8.06 12.67
CA ASN A 218 -2.36 -8.86 12.65
C ASN A 218 -2.33 -9.99 13.69
N LYS A 219 -2.86 -9.72 14.87
CA LYS A 219 -2.95 -10.66 16.00
C LYS A 219 -3.78 -11.92 15.73
N LYS A 220 -4.57 -11.96 14.65
CA LYS A 220 -5.31 -13.17 14.26
C LYS A 220 -4.40 -14.21 13.58
N ILE A 221 -3.24 -13.79 13.05
CA ILE A 221 -2.25 -14.70 12.48
C ILE A 221 -1.46 -15.37 13.59
N ASP A 222 -0.91 -14.59 14.50
CA ASP A 222 -0.15 -15.08 15.65
C ASP A 222 -0.01 -13.94 16.65
N GLU A 223 0.25 -14.25 17.92
CA GLU A 223 0.59 -13.23 18.93
C GLU A 223 1.82 -12.43 18.50
N ASN A 224 2.79 -13.11 17.88
CA ASN A 224 3.95 -12.50 17.24
C ASN A 224 3.94 -12.78 15.73
N HIS A 225 3.16 -11.98 15.00
CA HIS A 225 3.00 -12.12 13.56
C HIS A 225 4.33 -12.03 12.78
N PHE A 226 5.27 -11.16 13.18
CA PHE A 226 6.59 -11.09 12.52
C PHE A 226 7.37 -12.40 12.65
N GLU A 227 7.42 -12.94 13.88
CA GLU A 227 8.14 -14.19 14.16
C GLU A 227 7.46 -15.39 13.47
N TYR A 228 6.13 -15.38 13.32
CA TYR A 228 5.42 -16.37 12.51
C TYR A 228 5.94 -16.39 11.06
N VAL A 229 5.92 -15.25 10.37
CA VAL A 229 6.37 -15.18 8.96
C VAL A 229 7.85 -15.51 8.84
N LYS A 230 8.68 -15.01 9.75
CA LYS A 230 10.13 -15.32 9.79
C LYS A 230 10.39 -16.82 9.93
N ASN A 231 9.63 -17.52 10.77
CA ASN A 231 9.77 -18.97 10.92
C ASN A 231 9.29 -19.76 9.70
N ILE A 232 8.28 -19.27 8.98
CA ILE A 232 7.88 -19.82 7.67
C ILE A 232 9.02 -19.66 6.66
N MET A 233 9.60 -18.47 6.52
CA MET A 233 10.72 -18.23 5.59
C MET A 233 11.98 -19.04 5.94
N LYS A 234 12.21 -19.28 7.23
CA LYS A 234 13.29 -20.17 7.70
C LYS A 234 13.01 -21.63 7.37
N SER A 235 11.81 -22.11 7.66
CA SER A 235 11.40 -23.49 7.40
C SER A 235 11.36 -23.81 5.91
N ALA A 236 11.07 -22.81 5.07
CA ALA A 236 11.13 -22.89 3.62
C ALA A 236 12.54 -22.77 3.02
N GLU A 237 13.58 -22.56 3.84
CA GLU A 237 14.98 -22.42 3.41
C GLU A 237 15.23 -21.25 2.44
N VAL A 238 14.49 -20.14 2.61
CA VAL A 238 14.59 -18.93 1.76
C VAL A 238 15.07 -17.68 2.51
N SER A 239 15.50 -17.82 3.76
CA SER A 239 15.95 -16.69 4.60
C SER A 239 17.21 -15.98 4.09
N ASP A 240 17.97 -16.62 3.19
CA ASP A 240 19.14 -16.05 2.52
C ASP A 240 18.78 -15.04 1.42
N ILE A 241 17.57 -15.14 0.87
CA ILE A 241 17.09 -14.28 -0.23
C ILE A 241 15.92 -13.37 0.18
N VAL A 242 15.15 -13.72 1.22
CA VAL A 242 14.04 -12.93 1.74
C VAL A 242 14.47 -12.06 2.92
N ASN A 243 14.31 -10.75 2.77
CA ASN A 243 14.59 -9.73 3.79
C ASN A 243 13.26 -9.13 4.27
N LEU A 244 12.90 -9.36 5.53
CA LEU A 244 11.65 -8.88 6.11
C LEU A 244 11.85 -7.54 6.81
N PHE A 245 10.97 -6.58 6.54
CA PHE A 245 10.98 -5.24 7.15
C PHE A 245 9.66 -4.98 7.86
N GLN A 246 9.72 -4.91 9.20
CA GLN A 246 8.58 -4.49 10.01
C GLN A 246 8.48 -2.96 10.02
N LEU A 247 7.88 -2.38 8.98
CA LEU A 247 7.86 -0.94 8.72
C LEU A 247 6.54 -0.51 8.06
N ASN A 248 6.17 0.76 8.21
CA ASN A 248 5.17 1.37 7.33
C ASN A 248 5.85 1.77 6.01
N SER A 249 5.37 1.23 4.88
CA SER A 249 5.96 1.41 3.54
C SER A 249 6.11 2.87 3.10
N TYR A 250 5.23 3.76 3.55
CA TYR A 250 5.28 5.19 3.21
C TYR A 250 6.00 6.02 4.27
N ILE A 251 5.64 5.88 5.56
CA ILE A 251 6.19 6.70 6.65
C ILE A 251 7.65 6.37 6.90
N ASP A 252 8.00 5.09 6.91
CA ASP A 252 9.34 4.62 7.22
C ASP A 252 10.17 4.36 5.95
N PHE A 253 9.72 4.86 4.80
CA PHE A 253 10.39 4.64 3.52
C PHE A 253 11.88 4.99 3.55
N GLU A 254 12.25 6.08 4.20
CA GLU A 254 13.66 6.52 4.29
C GLU A 254 14.53 5.55 5.12
N LYS A 255 13.94 4.73 5.98
CA LYS A 255 14.64 3.64 6.69
C LYS A 255 14.80 2.41 5.79
N PHE A 256 13.87 2.20 4.87
CA PHE A 256 13.92 1.10 3.91
C PHE A 256 14.92 1.38 2.78
N ILE A 257 14.90 2.58 2.19
CA ILE A 257 15.58 2.84 0.92
C ILE A 257 17.11 2.57 0.91
N PRO A 258 17.88 2.77 1.99
CA PRO A 258 19.30 2.46 1.99
C PRO A 258 19.60 0.98 1.71
N ASN A 259 18.65 0.07 2.02
CA ASN A 259 18.81 -1.37 1.82
C ASN A 259 18.86 -1.78 0.35
N LEU A 260 18.32 -0.96 -0.56
CA LEU A 260 18.46 -1.20 -2.00
C LEU A 260 19.88 -0.94 -2.51
N SER A 261 20.74 -0.26 -1.73
CA SER A 261 22.13 0.06 -2.12
C SER A 261 22.22 0.71 -3.51
N SER A 262 21.34 1.67 -3.78
CA SER A 262 21.18 2.36 -5.07
C SER A 262 20.72 1.48 -6.25
N LYS A 263 20.46 0.18 -6.05
CA LYS A 263 19.83 -0.68 -7.06
C LYS A 263 18.38 -0.24 -7.30
N LYS A 264 17.92 -0.41 -8.54
CA LYS A 264 16.52 -0.22 -8.90
C LYS A 264 15.72 -1.49 -8.62
N ILE A 265 14.42 -1.32 -8.45
CA ILE A 265 13.47 -2.41 -8.28
C ILE A 265 13.15 -2.97 -9.67
N ASP A 266 13.26 -4.29 -9.83
CA ASP A 266 12.92 -4.98 -11.08
C ASP A 266 11.45 -5.44 -11.09
N PHE A 267 10.95 -5.81 -9.90
CA PHE A 267 9.57 -6.23 -9.69
C PHE A 267 9.02 -5.64 -8.39
N LEU A 268 7.92 -4.89 -8.46
CA LEU A 268 7.22 -4.31 -7.32
C LEU A 268 5.84 -4.98 -7.19
N PHE A 269 5.54 -5.59 -6.05
CA PHE A 269 4.21 -6.11 -5.76
C PHE A 269 3.55 -5.25 -4.66
N ILE A 270 2.40 -4.65 -4.96
CA ILE A 270 1.61 -3.83 -4.02
C ILE A 270 0.31 -4.59 -3.68
N ASP A 271 0.21 -5.05 -2.44
CA ASP A 271 -0.92 -5.81 -1.86
C ASP A 271 -1.12 -5.44 -0.37
N GLY A 272 -0.82 -4.18 -0.03
CA GLY A 272 -0.80 -3.66 1.35
C GLY A 272 -2.09 -2.95 1.75
N ASP A 273 -2.02 -1.61 1.87
CA ASP A 273 -3.20 -0.79 2.17
C ASP A 273 -4.05 -0.63 0.89
N HIS A 274 -5.24 -1.21 0.93
CA HIS A 274 -6.18 -1.25 -0.19
C HIS A 274 -7.06 -0.01 -0.31
N THR A 275 -6.93 0.96 0.61
CA THR A 275 -7.56 2.27 0.44
C THR A 275 -6.94 2.99 -0.76
N PRO A 276 -7.70 3.81 -1.50
CA PRO A 276 -7.11 4.54 -2.63
C PRO A 276 -5.97 5.45 -2.23
N ARG A 277 -5.96 5.94 -0.98
CA ARG A 277 -4.87 6.75 -0.44
C ARG A 277 -3.62 5.91 -0.21
N GLY A 278 -3.73 4.84 0.58
CA GLY A 278 -2.58 3.99 0.93
C GLY A 278 -1.91 3.41 -0.30
N ALA A 279 -2.71 2.78 -1.17
CA ALA A 279 -2.22 2.18 -2.41
C ALA A 279 -1.52 3.23 -3.32
N THR A 280 -2.10 4.43 -3.47
CA THR A 280 -1.49 5.51 -4.26
C THR A 280 -0.17 5.99 -3.66
N LEU A 281 -0.08 6.10 -2.34
CA LEU A 281 1.15 6.51 -1.66
C LEU A 281 2.27 5.48 -1.86
N ASP A 282 1.95 4.18 -1.78
CA ASP A 282 2.89 3.10 -2.09
C ASP A 282 3.32 3.16 -3.56
N PHE A 283 2.36 3.26 -4.49
CA PHE A 283 2.66 3.35 -5.91
C PHE A 283 3.59 4.53 -6.24
N LEU A 284 3.22 5.75 -5.84
CA LEU A 284 4.00 6.95 -6.17
C LEU A 284 5.40 6.88 -5.54
N LYS A 285 5.51 6.45 -4.29
CA LYS A 285 6.79 6.43 -3.58
C LYS A 285 7.76 5.39 -4.15
N PHE A 286 7.28 4.20 -4.49
CA PHE A 286 8.14 3.12 -4.98
C PHE A 286 8.37 3.16 -6.50
N ASN A 287 7.45 3.74 -7.29
CA ASN A 287 7.60 3.87 -8.74
C ASN A 287 8.86 4.65 -9.17
N ASP A 288 9.29 5.64 -8.39
CA ASP A 288 10.52 6.41 -8.68
C ASP A 288 11.80 5.54 -8.60
N TYR A 289 11.71 4.43 -7.86
CA TYR A 289 12.79 3.46 -7.68
C TYR A 289 12.63 2.21 -8.55
N LEU A 290 11.52 2.09 -9.27
CA LEU A 290 11.31 1.05 -10.27
C LEU A 290 12.16 1.32 -11.52
N ALA A 291 12.87 0.29 -11.99
CA ALA A 291 13.63 0.32 -13.23
C ALA A 291 12.72 0.51 -14.44
N VAL A 292 13.22 1.20 -15.47
CA VAL A 292 12.60 1.13 -16.81
C VAL A 292 12.75 -0.31 -17.31
N GLY A 293 11.65 -0.88 -17.80
CA GLY A 293 11.50 -2.29 -18.13
C GLY A 293 11.06 -3.16 -16.96
N GLY A 294 11.07 -2.63 -15.73
CA GLY A 294 10.60 -3.32 -14.53
C GLY A 294 9.07 -3.43 -14.48
N TYR A 295 8.58 -4.28 -13.58
CA TYR A 295 7.17 -4.61 -13.46
C TYR A 295 6.57 -4.18 -12.13
N ILE A 296 5.32 -3.74 -12.15
CA ILE A 296 4.45 -3.59 -10.98
C ILE A 296 3.36 -4.64 -11.09
N MET A 297 3.09 -5.36 -10.01
CA MET A 297 1.90 -6.17 -9.86
C MET A 297 0.98 -5.51 -8.83
N LEU A 298 -0.31 -5.41 -9.14
CA LEU A 298 -1.35 -5.00 -8.21
C LEU A 298 -2.33 -6.16 -8.05
N HIS A 299 -2.79 -6.40 -6.83
CA HIS A 299 -3.87 -7.34 -6.50
C HIS A 299 -5.17 -6.57 -6.20
N ASP A 300 -6.30 -7.28 -6.09
CA ASP A 300 -7.61 -6.70 -5.77
C ASP A 300 -8.05 -5.53 -6.67
N ILE A 301 -7.84 -5.68 -7.99
CA ILE A 301 -8.09 -4.62 -9.00
C ILE A 301 -9.55 -4.46 -9.43
N PHE A 302 -10.46 -5.31 -8.93
CA PHE A 302 -11.89 -5.26 -9.26
C PHE A 302 -12.75 -4.97 -8.01
N PRO A 303 -13.03 -3.68 -7.71
CA PRO A 303 -13.73 -3.25 -6.50
C PRO A 303 -15.09 -3.89 -6.30
N GLU A 304 -15.79 -4.23 -7.39
CA GLU A 304 -17.12 -4.83 -7.37
C GLU A 304 -17.08 -6.27 -6.80
N TYR A 305 -15.90 -6.91 -6.79
CA TYR A 305 -15.70 -8.25 -6.24
C TYR A 305 -14.91 -8.27 -4.93
N CYS A 306 -13.83 -7.48 -4.83
CA CYS A 306 -12.97 -7.46 -3.63
C CYS A 306 -13.43 -6.47 -2.55
N GLY A 307 -14.27 -5.48 -2.90
CA GLY A 307 -14.70 -4.42 -1.99
C GLY A 307 -13.67 -3.30 -1.77
N TRP A 308 -12.56 -3.33 -2.51
CA TRP A 308 -11.46 -2.37 -2.39
C TRP A 308 -11.28 -1.55 -3.66
N GLU A 309 -11.06 -0.25 -3.51
CA GLU A 309 -11.00 0.67 -4.64
C GLU A 309 -9.58 1.09 -5.02
N GLY A 310 -8.59 0.91 -4.13
CA GLY A 310 -7.29 1.54 -4.31
C GLY A 310 -6.48 1.06 -5.51
N PRO A 311 -6.30 -0.25 -5.72
CA PRO A 311 -5.63 -0.77 -6.90
C PRO A 311 -6.28 -0.32 -8.22
N ALA A 312 -7.63 -0.34 -8.29
CA ALA A 312 -8.37 0.15 -9.45
C ALA A 312 -8.18 1.66 -9.68
N PHE A 313 -8.16 2.45 -8.61
CA PHE A 313 -7.89 3.88 -8.66
C PHE A 313 -6.49 4.17 -9.24
N ILE A 314 -5.45 3.44 -8.80
CA ILE A 314 -4.09 3.58 -9.35
C ILE A 314 -4.11 3.35 -10.86
N ILE A 315 -4.72 2.24 -11.28
CA ILE A 315 -4.77 1.84 -12.68
C ILE A 315 -5.41 2.96 -13.52
N GLU A 316 -6.56 3.46 -13.11
CA GLU A 316 -7.32 4.40 -13.92
C GLU A 316 -6.77 5.83 -13.91
N GLN A 317 -6.16 6.26 -12.80
CA GLN A 317 -5.62 7.62 -12.68
C GLN A 317 -4.18 7.74 -13.20
N TYR A 318 -3.33 6.72 -12.99
CA TYR A 318 -1.89 6.85 -13.22
C TYR A 318 -1.35 5.96 -14.33
N ILE A 319 -2.05 4.87 -14.69
CA ILE A 319 -1.51 3.83 -15.57
C ILE A 319 -2.20 3.82 -16.94
N LYS A 320 -3.53 3.66 -16.97
CA LYS A 320 -4.31 3.31 -18.18
C LYS A 320 -4.10 4.23 -19.38
N ASN A 321 -3.88 5.53 -19.13
CA ASN A 321 -3.67 6.54 -20.17
C ASN A 321 -2.26 7.14 -20.16
N SER A 322 -1.34 6.54 -19.41
CA SER A 322 0.04 7.02 -19.30
C SER A 322 0.92 6.40 -20.38
N GLU A 323 1.75 7.23 -21.01
CA GLU A 323 2.78 6.75 -21.94
C GLU A 323 4.00 6.11 -21.25
N ASN A 324 4.03 6.15 -19.92
CA ASN A 324 5.11 5.58 -19.12
C ASN A 324 4.88 4.10 -18.80
N PHE A 325 3.69 3.55 -19.08
CA PHE A 325 3.32 2.20 -18.65
C PHE A 325 2.57 1.40 -19.72
N GLU A 326 2.83 0.09 -19.75
CA GLU A 326 1.98 -0.91 -20.42
C GLU A 326 1.17 -1.67 -19.37
N LEU A 327 -0.12 -1.90 -19.60
CA LEU A 327 -1.05 -2.50 -18.65
C LEU A 327 -1.64 -3.80 -19.18
N CYS A 328 -1.56 -4.87 -18.39
CA CYS A 328 -2.31 -6.11 -18.58
C CYS A 328 -3.15 -6.39 -17.33
N GLN A 329 -4.47 -6.41 -17.46
CA GLN A 329 -5.38 -6.81 -16.39
C GLN A 329 -5.83 -8.25 -16.60
N ILE A 330 -5.84 -9.04 -15.53
CA ILE A 330 -6.06 -10.48 -15.54
C ILE A 330 -7.17 -10.80 -14.53
N TYR A 331 -8.23 -11.44 -15.01
CA TYR A 331 -9.23 -12.06 -14.15
C TYR A 331 -8.65 -13.33 -13.50
N THR A 332 -8.81 -13.47 -12.19
CA THR A 332 -8.22 -14.57 -11.42
C THR A 332 -9.28 -15.53 -10.89
N THR A 333 -9.00 -16.82 -10.93
CA THR A 333 -9.82 -17.81 -10.20
C THR A 333 -9.24 -17.98 -8.79
N PRO A 334 -10.05 -18.28 -7.75
CA PRO A 334 -11.48 -18.58 -7.78
C PRO A 334 -12.42 -17.46 -7.37
N ASN A 335 -11.93 -16.37 -6.73
CA ASN A 335 -12.80 -15.29 -6.25
C ASN A 335 -12.80 -14.04 -7.15
N ASN A 336 -12.00 -14.03 -8.22
CA ASN A 336 -11.94 -12.98 -9.23
C ASN A 336 -11.73 -11.57 -8.71
N TYR A 337 -10.78 -11.40 -7.79
CA TYR A 337 -10.36 -10.08 -7.33
C TYR A 337 -9.37 -9.43 -8.29
N GLY A 338 -8.80 -10.22 -9.21
CA GLY A 338 -8.00 -9.74 -10.33
C GLY A 338 -6.55 -9.44 -9.97
N LEU A 339 -5.71 -9.40 -11.01
CA LEU A 339 -4.33 -8.93 -10.95
C LEU A 339 -4.10 -7.94 -12.10
N ALA A 340 -3.36 -6.87 -11.85
CA ALA A 340 -2.77 -6.07 -12.92
C ALA A 340 -1.26 -6.30 -12.95
N VAL A 341 -0.73 -6.59 -14.14
CA VAL A 341 0.71 -6.62 -14.42
C VAL A 341 1.03 -5.41 -15.29
N ILE A 342 1.88 -4.53 -14.79
CA ILE A 342 2.17 -3.23 -15.37
C ILE A 342 3.66 -3.16 -15.65
N ARG A 343 4.07 -2.87 -16.88
CA ARG A 343 5.48 -2.68 -17.22
C ARG A 343 5.79 -1.19 -17.32
N LYS A 344 6.86 -0.73 -16.68
CA LYS A 344 7.36 0.64 -16.83
C LYS A 344 8.18 0.77 -18.11
N ILE A 345 7.86 1.76 -18.94
CA ILE A 345 8.46 1.97 -20.27
C ILE A 345 9.35 3.21 -20.30
N LYS A 346 9.11 4.19 -19.41
CA LYS A 346 9.84 5.46 -19.34
C LYS A 346 10.28 5.79 -17.92
#